data_AF-A0A9N9FAY6-F1
#
_entry.id   AF-A0A9N9FAY6-F1
#
_cell.length_a   1.000
_cell.length_b   1.000
_cell.length_c   1.000
_cell.angle_alpha   90.00
_cell.angle_beta   90.00
_cell.angle_gamma   90.00
#
_symmetry.space_group_name_H-M   'P 1'
#
loop_
_entity.id
_entity.type
_entity.pdbx_description
1 polymer ?
#
loop_
_entity_poly.entity_id
_entity_poly.type
_entity_poly.pdbx_seq_one_letter_code
_entity_poly.pdbx_strand_id
1 'polypeptide(L)'
;MEMDSNDEEAQALKKAGLKDQEKVTGPSIVTNELVSSWQHAIIKKKSLRILKRLLLAFRAAAHVNDADDTSKIFAYKVTSAAVFNNLVVVCLKHVSDVFDHHLKTKDLVTKKNLPNTAKKWKTVEPLVRSYITSLLHLLRNLSENDMVYFVLKETEKTIPYLLCFTKQSNTYLKELLQFWGTGDDKVKIASFLNVRTLVTTAPKPFVETCLKGIYMTFVRNCQTTTTHTLPGINLMRNCGVQVFGIDLNTSYQTAFVYIRQLAIHLRNSMAIKSQESYKSVYNWQFIHCIEFWSQVLATYCDKQRVAESGENILQPLIYPLVQVTIGVIRLVPASQYFPLHFHCLHSLIHLSGRTGVFIPLAPYIFSILSSPEIRRKPKPSTLKPLDFSVHLKAPKSYLHTRVYQDGLIEELVRVMEEYYGGLCLSIAFPELAIPAVVQIKRHIKKSKNLKLNKQLHVLVEKFEQNAKYIQQKRLHVEFSPNNRAQVKAFLKDSSPEETPLGAYIQSVRKVKEQRKQLIEQS
;
A
#
# COMPACT_ATOMS: atom_id res chain seq x y z
N MET A 1 34.08 -5.19 17.26
CA MET A 1 34.78 -5.30 15.97
C MET A 1 33.95 -6.18 15.07
N GLU A 2 33.06 -5.58 14.28
CA GLU A 2 32.37 -6.32 13.22
C GLU A 2 33.38 -6.55 12.09
N MET A 3 33.59 -7.80 11.71
CA MET A 3 34.42 -8.15 10.55
C MET A 3 33.72 -7.61 9.30
N ASP A 4 34.46 -6.96 8.40
CA ASP A 4 33.88 -6.41 7.17
C ASP A 4 33.24 -7.55 6.34
N SER A 5 32.09 -7.29 5.73
CA SER A 5 31.32 -8.26 4.94
C SER A 5 32.15 -8.91 3.82
N ASN A 6 33.17 -8.20 3.35
CA ASN A 6 34.16 -8.66 2.38
C ASN A 6 35.12 -9.73 2.90
N ASP A 7 35.54 -9.63 4.16
CA ASP A 7 36.42 -10.60 4.81
C ASP A 7 35.67 -11.91 5.10
N GLU A 8 34.39 -11.80 5.51
CA GLU A 8 33.50 -12.94 5.65
C GLU A 8 33.31 -13.69 4.32
N GLU A 9 33.17 -12.97 3.21
CA GLU A 9 32.98 -13.54 1.88
C GLU A 9 34.25 -14.21 1.32
N ALA A 10 35.41 -13.56 1.47
CA ALA A 10 36.70 -14.13 1.07
C ALA A 10 37.05 -15.40 1.88
N GLN A 11 36.73 -15.41 3.19
CA GLN A 11 36.89 -16.60 4.02
C GLN A 11 35.91 -17.71 3.65
N ALA A 12 34.67 -17.39 3.28
CA ALA A 12 33.68 -18.37 2.82
C ALA A 12 34.16 -19.12 1.56
N LEU A 13 34.64 -18.40 0.55
CA LEU A 13 35.16 -19.03 -0.68
C LEU A 13 36.42 -19.89 -0.45
N LYS A 14 37.29 -19.50 0.51
CA LYS A 14 38.43 -20.33 0.95
C LYS A 14 37.97 -21.62 1.65
N LYS A 15 36.90 -21.55 2.46
CA LYS A 15 36.29 -22.71 3.16
C LYS A 15 35.58 -23.70 2.24
N ALA A 16 35.20 -23.30 1.01
CA ALA A 16 34.51 -24.18 0.06
C ALA A 16 35.35 -25.37 -0.46
N GLY A 17 36.64 -25.47 -0.12
CA GLY A 17 37.48 -26.66 -0.34
C GLY A 17 37.71 -27.05 -1.81
N LEU A 18 37.29 -26.23 -2.76
CA LEU A 18 37.50 -26.43 -4.20
C LEU A 18 38.94 -26.02 -4.53
N LYS A 19 39.87 -26.97 -4.49
CA LYS A 19 41.27 -26.80 -4.91
C LYS A 19 41.30 -26.31 -6.37
N ASP A 20 41.70 -25.07 -6.59
CA ASP A 20 42.14 -24.59 -7.90
C ASP A 20 43.62 -24.97 -8.04
N GLN A 21 43.96 -25.79 -9.05
CA GLN A 21 45.34 -26.17 -9.36
C GLN A 21 46.09 -25.12 -10.21
N GLU A 22 45.53 -23.93 -10.39
CA GLU A 22 46.20 -22.84 -11.10
C GLU A 22 46.55 -21.74 -10.11
N LYS A 23 47.85 -21.62 -9.81
CA LYS A 23 48.43 -20.42 -9.19
C LYS A 23 48.20 -19.26 -10.18
N VAL A 24 47.15 -18.47 -9.95
CA VAL A 24 46.90 -17.27 -10.75
C VAL A 24 47.84 -16.17 -10.26
N THR A 25 48.91 -15.93 -11.02
CA THR A 25 49.80 -14.77 -10.89
C THR A 25 49.17 -13.57 -11.59
N GLY A 26 48.46 -12.71 -10.84
CA GLY A 26 47.88 -11.45 -11.32
C GLY A 26 46.40 -11.53 -11.79
N PRO A 27 45.65 -10.40 -11.82
CA PRO A 27 44.24 -10.40 -12.16
C PRO A 27 44.02 -10.78 -13.63
N SER A 28 43.28 -11.85 -13.89
CA SER A 28 42.96 -12.30 -15.26
C SER A 28 41.86 -11.41 -15.87
N ILE A 29 42.03 -10.98 -17.12
CA ILE A 29 41.06 -10.12 -17.82
C ILE A 29 39.86 -10.97 -18.26
N VAL A 30 38.65 -10.54 -17.90
CA VAL A 30 37.41 -11.22 -18.32
C VAL A 30 37.06 -10.78 -19.76
N THR A 31 36.87 -11.74 -20.67
CA THR A 31 36.41 -11.50 -22.05
C THR A 31 35.03 -12.11 -22.29
N ASN A 32 34.28 -11.61 -23.28
CA ASN A 32 32.94 -12.13 -23.63
C ASN A 32 32.95 -13.61 -24.05
N GLU A 33 34.03 -14.06 -24.68
CA GLU A 33 34.23 -15.47 -25.09
C GLU A 33 34.38 -16.37 -23.86
N LEU A 34 35.12 -15.91 -22.85
CA LEU A 34 35.29 -16.61 -21.57
C LEU A 34 33.95 -16.77 -20.86
N VAL A 35 33.15 -15.69 -20.78
CA VAL A 35 31.79 -15.70 -20.20
C VAL A 35 30.86 -16.66 -20.94
N SER A 36 30.92 -16.66 -22.28
CA SER A 36 30.12 -17.57 -23.12
C SER A 36 30.51 -19.03 -22.91
N SER A 37 31.80 -19.33 -22.74
CA SER A 37 32.29 -20.67 -22.43
C SER A 37 31.80 -21.16 -21.05
N TRP A 38 31.80 -20.27 -20.06
CA TRP A 38 31.28 -20.55 -18.73
C TRP A 38 29.78 -20.78 -18.74
N GLN A 39 29.03 -19.98 -19.50
CA GLN A 39 27.59 -20.14 -19.68
C GLN A 39 27.26 -21.53 -20.25
N HIS A 40 27.91 -21.94 -21.34
CA HIS A 40 27.70 -23.27 -21.94
C HIS A 40 27.99 -24.40 -20.95
N ALA A 41 29.09 -24.27 -20.19
CA ALA A 41 29.48 -25.30 -19.24
C ALA A 41 28.58 -25.35 -17.99
N ILE A 42 28.03 -24.21 -17.56
CA ILE A 42 27.04 -24.13 -16.48
C ILE A 42 25.71 -24.75 -16.91
N ILE A 43 25.21 -24.43 -18.10
CA ILE A 43 23.95 -24.97 -18.62
C ILE A 43 24.07 -26.49 -18.83
N LYS A 44 25.16 -26.96 -19.46
CA LYS A 44 25.31 -28.37 -19.86
C LYS A 44 25.79 -29.28 -18.72
N LYS A 45 26.73 -28.83 -17.88
CA LYS A 45 27.37 -29.69 -16.86
C LYS A 45 27.01 -29.32 -15.41
N LYS A 46 26.36 -28.17 -15.18
CA LYS A 46 26.01 -27.64 -13.84
C LYS A 46 27.17 -27.76 -12.85
N SER A 47 28.40 -27.46 -13.29
CA SER A 47 29.62 -27.70 -12.51
C SER A 47 29.86 -26.64 -11.44
N LEU A 48 30.06 -27.05 -10.18
CA LEU A 48 30.37 -26.16 -9.05
C LEU A 48 31.73 -25.45 -9.18
N ARG A 49 32.69 -26.04 -9.91
CA ARG A 49 34.01 -25.42 -10.15
C ARG A 49 33.91 -24.19 -11.05
N ILE A 50 33.10 -24.30 -12.11
CA ILE A 50 32.88 -23.22 -13.08
C ILE A 50 32.01 -22.14 -12.45
N LEU A 51 31.03 -22.53 -11.63
CA LEU A 51 30.27 -21.60 -10.81
C LEU A 51 31.18 -20.78 -9.88
N LYS A 52 32.15 -21.39 -9.19
CA LYS A 52 33.11 -20.64 -8.35
C LYS A 52 33.89 -19.59 -9.15
N ARG A 53 34.38 -19.95 -10.35
CA ARG A 53 35.10 -19.00 -11.24
C ARG A 53 34.19 -17.86 -11.69
N LEU A 54 32.95 -18.17 -12.07
CA LEU A 54 31.94 -17.18 -12.45
C LEU A 54 31.62 -16.23 -11.29
N LEU A 55 31.44 -16.74 -10.07
CA LEU A 55 31.16 -15.92 -8.88
C LEU A 55 32.34 -15.03 -8.49
N LEU A 56 33.58 -15.50 -8.66
CA LEU A 56 34.78 -14.66 -8.45
C LEU A 56 34.85 -13.51 -9.45
N ALA A 57 34.50 -13.77 -10.72
CA ALA A 57 34.40 -12.72 -11.73
C ALA A 57 33.23 -11.76 -11.43
N PHE A 58 32.08 -12.27 -10.98
CA PHE A 58 30.93 -11.47 -10.59
C PHE A 58 31.22 -10.57 -9.39
N ARG A 59 31.94 -11.08 -8.38
CA ARG A 59 32.42 -10.28 -7.25
C ARG A 59 33.33 -9.15 -7.74
N ALA A 60 34.31 -9.46 -8.59
CA ALA A 60 35.19 -8.44 -9.14
C ALA A 60 34.39 -7.38 -9.92
N ALA A 61 33.36 -7.79 -10.67
CA ALA A 61 32.47 -6.91 -11.40
C ALA A 61 31.64 -6.00 -10.47
N ALA A 62 31.05 -6.55 -9.41
CA ALA A 62 30.20 -5.81 -8.48
C ALA A 62 30.96 -4.71 -7.71
N HIS A 63 32.28 -4.80 -7.61
CA HIS A 63 33.16 -3.83 -6.93
C HIS A 63 33.94 -2.91 -7.90
N VAL A 64 33.64 -2.92 -9.21
CA VAL A 64 34.35 -2.07 -10.19
C VAL A 64 34.20 -0.57 -9.89
N ASN A 65 33.11 -0.17 -9.23
CA ASN A 65 32.77 1.23 -8.96
C ASN A 65 33.17 1.71 -7.55
N ASP A 66 33.81 0.87 -6.72
CA ASP A 66 34.29 1.29 -5.41
C ASP A 66 35.58 2.09 -5.57
N ALA A 67 35.44 3.41 -5.68
CA ALA A 67 36.50 4.31 -6.14
C ALA A 67 37.73 4.49 -5.22
N ASP A 68 37.84 3.81 -4.06
CA ASP A 68 38.89 4.14 -3.08
C ASP A 68 39.55 2.97 -2.31
N ASP A 69 39.36 1.70 -2.69
CA ASP A 69 40.02 0.58 -2.00
C ASP A 69 41.18 -0.05 -2.82
N THR A 70 42.34 0.63 -2.81
CA THR A 70 43.63 0.09 -3.29
C THR A 70 44.15 -1.11 -2.48
N SER A 71 43.42 -1.53 -1.44
CA SER A 71 43.75 -2.64 -0.55
C SER A 71 43.21 -4.02 -1.00
N LYS A 72 42.33 -4.07 -2.03
CA LYS A 72 41.59 -5.29 -2.41
C LYS A 72 42.11 -5.90 -3.72
N ILE A 73 42.80 -7.05 -3.62
CA ILE A 73 43.28 -7.83 -4.78
C ILE A 73 42.16 -8.77 -5.25
N PHE A 74 41.50 -8.44 -6.36
CA PHE A 74 40.55 -9.32 -7.03
C PHE A 74 41.26 -10.27 -8.01
N ALA A 75 40.77 -11.50 -8.14
CA ALA A 75 41.33 -12.50 -9.07
C ALA A 75 41.08 -12.20 -10.55
N TYR A 76 40.10 -11.33 -10.85
CA TYR A 76 39.69 -10.97 -12.20
C TYR A 76 39.54 -9.45 -12.34
N LYS A 77 39.76 -8.92 -13.54
CA LYS A 77 39.55 -7.50 -13.88
C LYS A 77 38.58 -7.39 -15.05
N VAL A 78 37.53 -6.59 -14.89
CA VAL A 78 36.55 -6.30 -15.96
C VAL A 78 36.88 -4.94 -16.56
N THR A 79 37.12 -4.89 -17.87
CA THR A 79 37.63 -3.70 -18.58
C THR A 79 36.58 -3.01 -19.45
N SER A 80 35.46 -3.66 -19.77
CA SER A 80 34.43 -3.14 -20.68
C SER A 80 33.02 -3.26 -20.08
N ALA A 81 32.21 -2.22 -20.29
CA ALA A 81 30.80 -2.19 -19.89
C ALA A 81 29.96 -3.30 -20.56
N ALA A 82 30.29 -3.69 -21.80
CA ALA A 82 29.62 -4.78 -22.49
C ALA A 82 29.91 -6.14 -21.82
N VAL A 83 31.15 -6.36 -21.37
CA VAL A 83 31.55 -7.57 -20.64
C VAL A 83 30.90 -7.59 -19.26
N PHE A 84 30.82 -6.44 -18.60
CA PHE A 84 30.11 -6.30 -17.32
C PHE A 84 28.63 -6.68 -17.44
N ASN A 85 27.90 -6.10 -18.39
CA ASN A 85 26.47 -6.40 -18.59
C ASN A 85 26.24 -7.88 -18.93
N ASN A 86 27.05 -8.45 -19.82
CA ASN A 86 26.94 -9.86 -20.19
C ASN A 86 27.22 -10.78 -18.98
N LEU A 87 28.27 -10.50 -18.20
CA LEU A 87 28.62 -11.24 -16.99
C LEU A 87 27.49 -11.19 -15.96
N VAL A 88 26.93 -10.00 -15.68
CA VAL A 88 25.81 -9.84 -14.74
C VAL A 88 24.59 -10.63 -15.22
N VAL A 89 24.22 -10.52 -16.51
CA VAL A 89 23.08 -11.26 -17.07
C VAL A 89 23.26 -12.76 -16.96
N VAL A 90 24.44 -13.29 -17.29
CA VAL A 90 24.72 -14.74 -17.22
C VAL A 90 24.70 -15.23 -15.77
N CYS A 91 25.28 -14.47 -14.84
CA CYS A 91 25.26 -14.79 -13.42
C CYS A 91 23.84 -14.85 -12.88
N LEU A 92 23.06 -13.78 -13.04
CA LEU A 92 21.74 -13.68 -12.43
C LEU A 92 20.75 -14.70 -13.00
N LYS A 93 20.83 -15.03 -14.30
CA LYS A 93 19.93 -16.00 -14.93
C LYS A 93 20.21 -17.45 -14.54
N HIS A 94 21.47 -17.84 -14.41
CA HIS A 94 21.84 -19.26 -14.36
C HIS A 94 22.36 -19.74 -13.01
N VAL A 95 22.76 -18.84 -12.11
CA VAL A 95 23.29 -19.23 -10.78
C VAL A 95 22.20 -19.92 -9.94
N SER A 96 20.97 -19.43 -9.99
CA SER A 96 19.80 -20.02 -9.31
C SER A 96 19.55 -21.47 -9.75
N ASP A 97 19.56 -21.74 -11.07
CA ASP A 97 19.35 -23.07 -11.65
C ASP A 97 20.41 -24.10 -11.19
N VAL A 98 21.65 -23.64 -10.97
CA VAL A 98 22.74 -24.49 -10.48
C VAL A 98 22.55 -24.81 -9.01
N PHE A 99 22.18 -23.81 -8.19
CA PHE A 99 21.86 -24.05 -6.78
C PHE A 99 20.67 -25.01 -6.64
N ASP A 100 19.62 -24.84 -7.44
CA ASP A 100 18.42 -25.68 -7.42
C ASP A 100 18.77 -27.14 -7.73
N HIS A 101 19.64 -27.37 -8.71
CA HIS A 101 20.07 -28.72 -9.09
C HIS A 101 20.89 -29.43 -8.01
N HIS A 102 21.79 -28.72 -7.33
CA HIS A 102 22.65 -29.32 -6.31
C HIS A 102 21.98 -29.47 -4.94
N LEU A 103 21.04 -28.59 -4.62
CA LEU A 103 20.30 -28.59 -3.36
C LEU A 103 18.95 -29.30 -3.44
N LYS A 104 18.51 -29.73 -4.65
CA LYS A 104 17.23 -30.43 -4.91
C LYS A 104 16.03 -29.69 -4.30
N THR A 105 15.96 -28.39 -4.55
CA THR A 105 14.96 -27.47 -3.97
C THR A 105 13.50 -27.81 -4.28
N LYS A 106 13.22 -28.55 -5.35
CA LYS A 106 11.87 -29.02 -5.69
C LYS A 106 11.20 -29.84 -4.58
N ASP A 107 11.97 -30.58 -3.78
CA ASP A 107 11.47 -31.38 -2.64
C ASP A 107 11.31 -30.54 -1.35
N LEU A 108 11.88 -29.33 -1.30
CA LEU A 108 11.89 -28.44 -0.14
C LEU A 108 10.76 -27.41 -0.20
N VAL A 109 10.39 -26.96 -1.40
CA VAL A 109 9.24 -26.08 -1.64
C VAL A 109 7.93 -26.76 -1.21
N THR A 110 7.78 -28.05 -1.46
CA THR A 110 6.63 -28.87 -1.02
C THR A 110 6.53 -29.03 0.49
N LYS A 111 7.65 -28.90 1.22
CA LYS A 111 7.70 -29.02 2.69
C LYS A 111 7.81 -27.68 3.43
N LYS A 112 7.78 -26.54 2.72
CA LYS A 112 8.04 -25.19 3.26
C LYS A 112 9.33 -25.10 4.09
N ASN A 113 10.33 -25.92 3.76
CA ASN A 113 11.62 -25.91 4.46
C ASN A 113 12.63 -25.06 3.68
N LEU A 114 13.44 -24.31 4.42
CA LEU A 114 14.50 -23.51 3.83
C LEU A 114 15.62 -24.41 3.25
N PRO A 115 16.33 -23.95 2.19
CA PRO A 115 17.45 -24.68 1.57
C PRO A 115 18.59 -25.07 2.54
N ASN A 116 18.68 -24.43 3.70
CA ASN A 116 19.64 -24.76 4.78
C ASN A 116 19.48 -26.18 5.34
N THR A 117 18.35 -26.84 5.12
CA THR A 117 18.08 -28.22 5.54
C THR A 117 18.65 -29.28 4.59
N ALA A 118 19.20 -28.89 3.44
CA ALA A 118 19.74 -29.83 2.45
C ALA A 118 21.07 -30.46 2.90
N LYS A 119 21.24 -31.76 2.62
CA LYS A 119 22.47 -32.52 2.99
C LYS A 119 23.77 -31.92 2.40
N LYS A 120 23.68 -31.29 1.23
CA LYS A 120 24.83 -30.65 0.54
C LYS A 120 25.01 -29.16 0.88
N TRP A 121 24.23 -28.62 1.82
CA TRP A 121 24.27 -27.20 2.17
C TRP A 121 25.66 -26.74 2.57
N LYS A 122 26.37 -27.47 3.44
CA LYS A 122 27.71 -27.07 3.93
C LYS A 122 28.75 -26.84 2.81
N THR A 123 28.62 -27.52 1.66
CA THR A 123 29.53 -27.35 0.52
C THR A 123 29.13 -26.18 -0.38
N VAL A 124 27.83 -25.89 -0.49
CA VAL A 124 27.28 -24.90 -1.41
C VAL A 124 27.04 -23.54 -0.73
N GLU A 125 26.81 -23.53 0.58
CA GLU A 125 26.61 -22.35 1.43
C GLU A 125 27.65 -21.25 1.17
N PRO A 126 28.96 -21.53 1.08
CA PRO A 126 29.92 -20.45 0.90
C PRO A 126 29.85 -19.80 -0.50
N LEU A 127 29.46 -20.58 -1.52
CA LEU A 127 29.20 -20.06 -2.87
C LEU A 127 27.94 -19.20 -2.90
N VAL A 128 26.88 -19.66 -2.23
CA VAL A 128 25.62 -18.92 -2.10
C VAL A 128 25.83 -17.61 -1.34
N ARG A 129 26.58 -17.65 -0.23
CA ARG A 129 26.91 -16.46 0.56
C ARG A 129 27.68 -15.44 -0.28
N SER A 130 28.68 -15.87 -1.05
CA SER A 130 29.42 -14.98 -1.94
C SER A 130 28.55 -14.36 -3.02
N TYR A 131 27.73 -15.17 -3.69
CA TYR A 131 26.78 -14.67 -4.68
C TYR A 131 25.85 -13.60 -4.09
N ILE A 132 25.25 -13.86 -2.91
CA ILE A 132 24.29 -12.93 -2.29
C ILE A 132 24.98 -11.64 -1.84
N THR A 133 26.15 -11.72 -1.22
CA THR A 133 26.89 -10.51 -0.79
C THR A 133 27.26 -9.65 -2.00
N SER A 134 27.81 -10.25 -3.05
CA SER A 134 28.14 -9.57 -4.30
C SER A 134 26.88 -8.99 -5.00
N LEU A 135 25.76 -9.70 -4.95
CA LEU A 135 24.48 -9.26 -5.51
C LEU A 135 23.93 -8.04 -4.78
N LEU A 136 23.96 -8.05 -3.44
CA LEU A 136 23.51 -6.92 -2.62
C LEU A 136 24.40 -5.70 -2.81
N HIS A 137 25.71 -5.92 -2.94
CA HIS A 137 26.66 -4.85 -3.25
C HIS A 137 26.38 -4.22 -4.61
N LEU A 138 26.20 -5.05 -5.63
CA LEU A 138 25.82 -4.61 -6.96
C LEU A 138 24.51 -3.80 -6.90
N LEU A 139 23.47 -4.33 -6.27
CA LEU A 139 22.17 -3.69 -6.20
C LEU A 139 22.23 -2.29 -5.56
N ARG A 140 23.06 -2.10 -4.52
CA ARG A 140 23.25 -0.81 -3.85
C ARG A 140 23.95 0.24 -4.73
N ASN A 141 24.82 -0.22 -5.64
CA ASN A 141 25.66 0.65 -6.46
C ASN A 141 25.14 0.85 -7.89
N LEU A 142 23.98 0.27 -8.23
CA LEU A 142 23.34 0.45 -9.54
C LEU A 142 22.48 1.72 -9.58
N SER A 143 22.69 2.53 -10.62
CA SER A 143 21.93 3.76 -10.89
C SER A 143 20.99 3.64 -12.10
N GLU A 144 21.20 2.68 -12.99
CA GLU A 144 20.42 2.52 -14.22
C GLU A 144 19.12 1.72 -13.97
N ASN A 145 17.96 2.36 -14.17
CA ASN A 145 16.65 1.81 -13.81
C ASN A 145 16.31 0.47 -14.50
N ASP A 146 16.68 0.28 -15.77
CA ASP A 146 16.43 -0.96 -16.49
C ASP A 146 17.29 -2.12 -15.96
N MET A 147 18.53 -1.83 -15.57
CA MET A 147 19.41 -2.82 -14.96
C MET A 147 18.97 -3.16 -13.53
N VAL A 148 18.54 -2.18 -12.73
CA VAL A 148 17.93 -2.43 -11.41
C VAL A 148 16.68 -3.29 -11.55
N TYR A 149 15.79 -2.98 -12.49
CA TYR A 149 14.61 -3.80 -12.75
C TYR A 149 14.97 -5.24 -13.12
N PHE A 150 15.94 -5.43 -14.01
CA PHE A 150 16.41 -6.75 -14.41
C PHE A 150 16.99 -7.54 -13.23
N VAL A 151 17.82 -6.90 -12.40
CA VAL A 151 18.43 -7.52 -11.21
C VAL A 151 17.36 -7.92 -10.21
N LEU A 152 16.40 -7.05 -9.91
CA LEU A 152 15.29 -7.34 -9.00
C LEU A 152 14.46 -8.52 -9.50
N LYS A 153 14.17 -8.59 -10.79
CA LYS A 153 13.39 -9.68 -11.39
C LYS A 153 14.09 -11.03 -11.27
N GLU A 154 15.39 -11.10 -11.54
CA GLU A 154 16.13 -12.37 -11.41
C GLU A 154 16.43 -12.73 -9.95
N THR A 155 16.55 -11.74 -9.06
CA THR A 155 16.77 -11.97 -7.62
C THR A 155 15.59 -12.69 -6.97
N GLU A 156 14.37 -12.55 -7.49
CA GLU A 156 13.17 -13.22 -6.96
C GLU A 156 13.37 -14.74 -6.81
N LYS A 157 14.00 -15.38 -7.79
CA LYS A 157 14.30 -16.83 -7.78
C LYS A 157 15.27 -17.22 -6.67
N THR A 158 16.06 -16.27 -6.19
CA THR A 158 17.13 -16.51 -5.21
C THR A 158 16.71 -16.23 -3.77
N ILE A 159 15.48 -15.72 -3.57
CA ILE A 159 14.90 -15.41 -2.24
C ILE A 159 14.99 -16.58 -1.24
N PRO A 160 14.69 -17.85 -1.59
CA PRO A 160 14.79 -18.95 -0.63
C PRO A 160 16.19 -19.14 -0.05
N TYR A 161 17.22 -18.88 -0.84
CA TYR A 161 18.61 -18.94 -0.41
C TYR A 161 19.01 -17.75 0.46
N LEU A 162 18.49 -16.57 0.12
CA LEU A 162 18.71 -15.34 0.86
C LEU A 162 18.14 -15.41 2.28
N LEU A 163 16.96 -16.02 2.43
CA LEU A 163 16.33 -16.28 3.73
C LEU A 163 17.11 -17.22 4.65
N CYS A 164 18.09 -17.96 4.13
CA CYS A 164 18.99 -18.77 4.96
C CYS A 164 19.98 -17.90 5.77
N PHE A 165 20.14 -16.62 5.41
CA PHE A 165 21.07 -15.69 6.05
C PHE A 165 20.35 -14.43 6.54
N THR A 166 20.13 -14.33 7.85
CA THR A 166 19.32 -13.26 8.48
C THR A 166 19.90 -11.84 8.25
N LYS A 167 21.23 -11.67 8.30
CA LYS A 167 21.89 -10.37 8.11
C LYS A 167 21.65 -9.86 6.68
N GLN A 168 21.91 -10.71 5.69
CA GLN A 168 21.71 -10.43 4.27
C GLN A 168 20.23 -10.23 3.94
N SER A 169 19.33 -11.00 4.56
CA SER A 169 17.88 -10.81 4.44
C SER A 169 17.42 -9.43 4.87
N ASN A 170 17.91 -8.95 6.01
CA ASN A 170 17.61 -7.61 6.50
C ASN A 170 18.20 -6.52 5.59
N THR A 171 19.43 -6.70 5.08
CA THR A 171 20.02 -5.76 4.13
C THR A 171 19.19 -5.70 2.83
N TYR A 172 18.84 -6.86 2.28
CA TYR A 172 18.02 -6.92 1.07
C TYR A 172 16.67 -6.25 1.24
N LEU A 173 15.97 -6.52 2.35
CA LEU A 173 14.71 -5.87 2.67
C LEU A 173 14.86 -4.33 2.73
N LYS A 174 15.95 -3.81 3.31
CA LYS A 174 16.20 -2.37 3.35
C LYS A 174 16.36 -1.77 1.94
N GLU A 175 17.15 -2.40 1.09
CA GLU A 175 17.35 -1.97 -0.30
C GLU A 175 16.02 -2.02 -1.07
N LEU A 176 15.26 -3.12 -0.96
CA LEU A 176 13.94 -3.25 -1.59
C LEU A 176 12.97 -2.15 -1.16
N LEU A 177 12.94 -1.82 0.14
CA LEU A 177 12.10 -0.76 0.66
C LEU A 177 12.54 0.63 0.17
N GLN A 178 13.83 0.85 -0.02
CA GLN A 178 14.35 2.08 -0.60
C GLN A 178 13.87 2.24 -2.06
N PHE A 179 14.10 1.23 -2.90
CA PHE A 179 13.64 1.25 -4.29
C PHE A 179 12.12 1.35 -4.42
N TRP A 180 11.37 0.71 -3.52
CA TRP A 180 9.92 0.81 -3.49
C TRP A 180 9.42 2.22 -3.12
N GLY A 181 10.17 2.96 -2.30
CA GLY A 181 9.85 4.34 -1.96
C GLY A 181 10.18 5.34 -3.07
N THR A 182 11.39 5.27 -3.61
CA THR A 182 11.95 6.34 -4.47
C THR A 182 12.06 5.98 -5.95
N GLY A 183 11.94 4.71 -6.33
CA GLY A 183 12.16 4.26 -7.70
C GLY A 183 11.05 4.67 -8.67
N ASP A 184 11.30 4.44 -9.96
CA ASP A 184 10.29 4.52 -11.02
C ASP A 184 9.23 3.42 -10.86
N ASP A 185 8.06 3.59 -11.48
CA ASP A 185 6.93 2.66 -11.33
C ASP A 185 7.29 1.20 -11.62
N LYS A 186 8.11 0.93 -12.66
CA LYS A 186 8.59 -0.42 -12.98
C LYS A 186 9.45 -1.01 -11.86
N VAL A 187 10.37 -0.22 -11.33
CA VAL A 187 11.27 -0.61 -10.24
C VAL A 187 10.46 -0.81 -8.96
N LYS A 188 9.55 0.11 -8.62
CA LYS A 188 8.67 0.01 -7.46
C LYS A 188 7.87 -1.29 -7.45
N ILE A 189 7.25 -1.63 -8.59
CA ILE A 189 6.48 -2.87 -8.71
C ILE A 189 7.40 -4.08 -8.54
N ALA A 190 8.56 -4.12 -9.21
CA ALA A 190 9.51 -5.22 -9.08
C ALA A 190 10.04 -5.39 -7.64
N SER A 191 10.37 -4.28 -6.95
CA SER A 191 10.79 -4.30 -5.55
C SER A 191 9.68 -4.82 -4.65
N PHE A 192 8.45 -4.36 -4.88
CA PHE A 192 7.29 -4.81 -4.13
C PHE A 192 7.01 -6.31 -4.29
N LEU A 193 7.09 -6.83 -5.52
CA LEU A 193 6.90 -8.26 -5.80
C LEU A 193 7.94 -9.10 -5.04
N ASN A 194 9.19 -8.67 -5.01
CA ASN A 194 10.23 -9.33 -4.20
C ASN A 194 9.90 -9.29 -2.69
N VAL A 195 9.41 -8.17 -2.15
CA VAL A 195 8.96 -8.10 -0.75
C VAL A 195 7.79 -9.05 -0.49
N ARG A 196 6.83 -9.14 -1.42
CA ARG A 196 5.71 -10.08 -1.33
C ARG A 196 6.19 -11.53 -1.31
N THR A 197 7.14 -11.88 -2.15
CA THR A 197 7.74 -13.22 -2.20
C THR A 197 8.54 -13.52 -0.93
N LEU A 198 9.25 -12.53 -0.36
CA LEU A 198 9.87 -12.64 0.96
C LEU A 198 8.82 -12.96 2.04
N VAL A 199 7.74 -12.19 2.13
CA VAL A 199 6.70 -12.42 3.15
C VAL A 199 6.03 -13.79 3.00
N THR A 200 5.86 -14.28 1.77
CA THR A 200 5.24 -15.58 1.50
C THR A 200 6.14 -16.76 1.87
N THR A 201 7.45 -16.60 1.72
CA THR A 201 8.43 -17.70 1.87
C THR A 201 9.14 -17.67 3.24
N ALA A 202 9.20 -16.51 3.88
CA ALA A 202 9.98 -16.30 5.08
C ALA A 202 9.39 -16.95 6.35
N PRO A 203 10.24 -17.26 7.34
CA PRO A 203 9.77 -17.63 8.67
C PRO A 203 9.07 -16.44 9.36
N LYS A 204 8.09 -16.74 10.23
CA LYS A 204 7.19 -15.77 10.88
C LYS A 204 7.90 -14.54 11.51
N PRO A 205 9.03 -14.64 12.23
CA PRO A 205 9.68 -13.47 12.81
C PRO A 205 10.14 -12.45 11.76
N PHE A 206 10.55 -12.93 10.58
CA PHE A 206 10.99 -12.05 9.49
C PHE A 206 9.79 -11.41 8.75
N VAL A 207 8.64 -12.10 8.71
CA VAL A 207 7.39 -11.54 8.19
C VAL A 207 6.98 -10.28 8.94
N GLU A 208 7.09 -10.29 10.28
CA GLU A 208 6.79 -9.11 11.10
C GLU A 208 7.70 -7.92 10.73
N THR A 209 9.00 -8.17 10.57
CA THR A 209 9.98 -7.16 10.13
C THR A 209 9.63 -6.60 8.75
N CYS A 210 9.19 -7.45 7.82
CA CYS A 210 8.76 -7.04 6.49
C CYS A 210 7.50 -6.15 6.56
N LEU A 211 6.47 -6.55 7.31
CA LEU A 211 5.22 -5.78 7.45
C LEU A 211 5.47 -4.41 8.10
N LYS A 212 6.28 -4.36 9.16
CA LYS A 212 6.69 -3.09 9.78
C LYS A 212 7.49 -2.23 8.80
N GLY A 213 8.42 -2.83 8.06
CA GLY A 213 9.21 -2.15 7.04
C GLY A 213 8.35 -1.52 5.95
N ILE A 214 7.41 -2.27 5.39
CA ILE A 214 6.43 -1.78 4.38
C ILE A 214 5.65 -0.60 4.94
N TYR A 215 5.04 -0.74 6.12
CA TYR A 215 4.23 0.31 6.71
C TYR A 215 5.06 1.58 6.98
N MET A 216 6.23 1.45 7.60
CA MET A 216 7.08 2.60 7.91
C MET A 216 7.60 3.31 6.65
N THR A 217 7.95 2.55 5.61
CA THR A 217 8.36 3.11 4.32
C THR A 217 7.21 3.84 3.62
N PHE A 218 6.00 3.28 3.66
CA PHE A 218 4.81 3.98 3.17
C PHE A 218 4.61 5.31 3.90
N VAL A 219 4.65 5.31 5.24
CA VAL A 219 4.46 6.51 6.07
C VAL A 219 5.53 7.58 5.79
N ARG A 220 6.77 7.18 5.52
CA ARG A 220 7.85 8.13 5.18
C ARG A 220 7.62 8.80 3.82
N ASN A 221 7.06 8.09 2.85
CA ASN A 221 6.86 8.58 1.48
C ASN A 221 5.53 9.32 1.25
N CYS A 222 4.65 9.40 2.26
CA CYS A 222 3.37 10.08 2.17
C CYS A 222 3.32 11.41 2.96
N GLN A 223 4.48 12.06 3.15
CA GLN A 223 4.58 13.36 3.84
C GLN A 223 3.94 14.50 3.06
N THR A 224 4.05 14.47 1.74
CA THR A 224 3.56 15.51 0.84
C THR A 224 2.69 14.92 -0.25
N THR A 225 1.44 15.37 -0.30
CA THR A 225 0.46 14.91 -1.29
C THR A 225 0.19 16.04 -2.27
N THR A 226 0.53 15.78 -3.53
CA THR A 226 0.27 16.64 -4.67
C THR A 226 -0.41 15.84 -5.76
N THR A 227 -0.90 16.51 -6.80
CA THR A 227 -1.51 15.86 -7.97
C THR A 227 -0.57 14.85 -8.63
N HIS A 228 0.74 15.09 -8.58
CA HIS A 228 1.76 14.20 -9.16
C HIS A 228 2.16 13.05 -8.21
N THR A 229 2.18 13.25 -6.89
CA THR A 229 2.58 12.21 -5.94
C THR A 229 1.44 11.28 -5.54
N LEU A 230 0.19 11.74 -5.63
CA LEU A 230 -1.00 10.98 -5.22
C LEU A 230 -1.13 9.60 -5.91
N PRO A 231 -0.91 9.45 -7.25
CA PRO A 231 -0.95 8.14 -7.90
C PRO A 231 0.08 7.15 -7.32
N GLY A 232 1.30 7.61 -7.04
CA GLY A 232 2.36 6.81 -6.43
C GLY A 232 2.02 6.40 -4.99
N ILE A 233 1.48 7.32 -4.19
CA ILE A 233 1.00 7.03 -2.82
C ILE A 233 -0.11 5.98 -2.86
N ASN A 234 -1.05 6.08 -3.80
CA ASN A 234 -2.13 5.11 -3.97
C ASN A 234 -1.60 3.74 -4.40
N LEU A 235 -0.62 3.68 -5.30
CA LEU A 235 0.05 2.44 -5.67
C LEU A 235 0.70 1.80 -4.45
N MET A 236 1.50 2.55 -3.68
CA MET A 236 2.14 2.04 -2.46
C MET A 236 1.13 1.55 -1.43
N ARG A 237 0.01 2.28 -1.27
CA ARG A 237 -1.07 1.88 -0.37
C ARG A 237 -1.70 0.56 -0.79
N ASN A 238 -2.09 0.43 -2.06
CA ASN A 238 -2.70 -0.79 -2.61
C ASN A 238 -1.74 -1.98 -2.51
N CYS A 239 -0.46 -1.77 -2.83
CA CYS A 239 0.61 -2.75 -2.64
C CYS A 239 0.70 -3.19 -1.17
N GLY A 240 0.85 -2.24 -0.24
CA GLY A 240 0.93 -2.55 1.18
C GLY A 240 -0.29 -3.34 1.66
N VAL A 241 -1.51 -2.90 1.30
CA VAL A 241 -2.76 -3.61 1.64
C VAL A 241 -2.70 -5.08 1.25
N GLN A 242 -2.20 -5.42 0.05
CA GLN A 242 -2.09 -6.82 -0.39
C GLN A 242 -1.18 -7.69 0.51
N VAL A 243 -0.08 -7.14 1.03
CA VAL A 243 0.87 -7.92 1.85
C VAL A 243 0.30 -8.24 3.23
N PHE A 244 -0.50 -7.33 3.80
CA PHE A 244 -1.21 -7.57 5.06
C PHE A 244 -2.28 -8.68 4.96
N GLY A 245 -2.54 -9.21 3.76
CA GLY A 245 -3.42 -10.36 3.54
C GLY A 245 -2.74 -11.71 3.60
N ILE A 246 -1.41 -11.77 3.64
CA ILE A 246 -0.66 -13.04 3.55
C ILE A 246 -0.67 -13.78 4.89
N ASP A 247 -0.40 -13.07 5.99
CA ASP A 247 -0.54 -13.59 7.35
C ASP A 247 -1.35 -12.63 8.22
N LEU A 248 -2.61 -12.99 8.45
CA LEU A 248 -3.55 -12.19 9.22
C LEU A 248 -3.16 -12.07 10.70
N ASN A 249 -2.44 -13.05 11.26
CA ASN A 249 -2.05 -13.03 12.67
C ASN A 249 -0.99 -11.95 12.95
N THR A 250 0.10 -11.97 12.19
CA THR A 250 1.16 -10.95 12.30
C THR A 250 0.65 -9.58 11.84
N SER A 251 -0.24 -9.56 10.84
CA SER A 251 -0.92 -8.34 10.40
C SER A 251 -1.77 -7.72 11.50
N TYR A 252 -2.51 -8.53 12.28
CA TYR A 252 -3.29 -8.05 13.42
C TYR A 252 -2.38 -7.41 14.48
N GLN A 253 -1.29 -8.07 14.87
CA GLN A 253 -0.35 -7.54 15.86
C GLN A 253 0.23 -6.19 15.42
N THR A 254 0.63 -6.11 14.14
CA THR A 254 1.19 -4.90 13.55
C THR A 254 0.15 -3.78 13.47
N ALA A 255 -1.05 -4.09 12.98
CA ALA A 255 -2.17 -3.15 12.87
C ALA A 255 -2.60 -2.60 14.24
N PHE A 256 -2.73 -3.47 15.24
CA PHE A 256 -3.09 -3.07 16.59
C PHE A 256 -2.11 -2.04 17.17
N VAL A 257 -0.80 -2.28 17.04
CA VAL A 257 0.23 -1.34 17.53
C VAL A 257 0.11 0.01 16.84
N TYR A 258 0.03 0.05 15.51
CA TYR A 258 0.00 1.32 14.77
C TYR A 258 -1.32 2.07 14.91
N ILE A 259 -2.47 1.39 14.93
CA ILE A 259 -3.77 2.03 15.20
C ILE A 259 -3.79 2.59 16.63
N ARG A 260 -3.23 1.86 17.60
CA ARG A 260 -3.08 2.37 18.98
C ARG A 260 -2.17 3.60 19.03
N GLN A 261 -1.08 3.65 18.26
CA GLN A 261 -0.22 4.83 18.18
C GLN A 261 -0.99 6.05 17.63
N LEU A 262 -1.78 5.89 16.56
CA LEU A 262 -2.65 6.95 16.06
C LEU A 262 -3.60 7.48 17.15
N ALA A 263 -4.21 6.57 17.93
CA ALA A 263 -5.07 6.93 19.04
C ALA A 263 -4.33 7.71 20.15
N ILE A 264 -3.10 7.32 20.48
CA ILE A 264 -2.26 8.00 21.48
C ILE A 264 -1.90 9.41 21.00
N HIS A 265 -1.47 9.56 19.75
CA HIS A 265 -1.18 10.87 19.16
C HIS A 265 -2.39 11.80 19.22
N LEU A 266 -3.56 11.30 18.81
CA LEU A 266 -4.81 12.05 18.88
C LEU A 266 -5.17 12.45 20.32
N ARG A 267 -5.10 11.51 21.27
CA ARG A 267 -5.39 11.78 22.69
C ARG A 267 -4.48 12.87 23.26
N ASN A 268 -3.19 12.83 22.92
CA ASN A 268 -2.22 13.83 23.36
C ASN A 268 -2.57 15.22 22.80
N SER A 269 -2.95 15.31 21.53
CA SER A 269 -3.39 16.58 20.91
C SER A 269 -4.69 17.11 21.52
N MET A 270 -5.62 16.23 21.89
CA MET A 270 -6.84 16.60 22.60
C MET A 270 -6.59 17.13 24.02
N ALA A 271 -5.55 16.62 24.70
CA ALA A 271 -5.18 17.02 26.06
C ALA A 271 -4.40 18.34 26.09
N ILE A 272 -3.37 18.49 25.25
CA ILE A 272 -2.46 19.65 25.23
C ILE A 272 -3.12 20.87 24.57
N LYS A 273 -3.90 20.66 23.50
CA LYS A 273 -4.61 21.71 22.73
C LYS A 273 -3.71 22.83 22.17
N SER A 274 -2.45 22.53 21.88
CA SER A 274 -1.52 23.49 21.25
C SER A 274 -1.51 23.36 19.72
N GLN A 275 -1.13 24.43 19.01
CA GLN A 275 -1.00 24.40 17.54
C GLN A 275 0.01 23.34 17.06
N GLU A 276 1.10 23.14 17.80
CA GLU A 276 2.09 22.10 17.50
C GLU A 276 1.50 20.70 17.70
N SER A 277 0.72 20.49 18.75
CA SER A 277 0.02 19.23 18.98
C SER A 277 -1.04 18.96 17.90
N TYR A 278 -1.69 19.98 17.35
CA TYR A 278 -2.61 19.78 16.23
C TYR A 278 -1.88 19.39 14.94
N LYS A 279 -0.68 19.95 14.67
CA LYS A 279 0.12 19.60 13.49
C LYS A 279 0.58 18.14 13.47
N SER A 280 0.73 17.49 14.63
CA SER A 280 1.10 16.07 14.70
C SER A 280 -0.01 15.12 14.24
N VAL A 281 -1.27 15.58 14.26
CA VAL A 281 -2.45 14.82 13.78
C VAL A 281 -2.93 15.34 12.43
N TYR A 282 -2.90 16.65 12.20
CA TYR A 282 -3.40 17.29 10.98
C TYR A 282 -2.28 17.41 9.94
N ASN A 283 -1.78 16.27 9.48
CA ASN A 283 -0.78 16.14 8.42
C ASN A 283 -1.12 14.96 7.50
N TRP A 284 -0.50 14.95 6.31
CA TRP A 284 -0.76 13.91 5.31
C TRP A 284 -0.39 12.51 5.75
N GLN A 285 0.69 12.35 6.52
CA GLN A 285 1.10 11.04 7.03
C GLN A 285 0.00 10.44 7.89
N PHE A 286 -0.57 11.20 8.82
CA PHE A 286 -1.63 10.73 9.70
C PHE A 286 -2.91 10.35 8.93
N ILE A 287 -3.32 11.17 7.96
CA ILE A 287 -4.51 10.91 7.14
C ILE A 287 -4.29 9.69 6.25
N HIS A 288 -3.13 9.57 5.62
CA HIS A 288 -2.78 8.39 4.83
C HIS A 288 -2.62 7.11 5.66
N CYS A 289 -2.21 7.21 6.92
CA CYS A 289 -2.26 6.08 7.87
C CYS A 289 -3.72 5.64 8.12
N ILE A 290 -4.64 6.58 8.36
CA ILE A 290 -6.08 6.26 8.51
C ILE A 290 -6.61 5.58 7.24
N GLU A 291 -6.32 6.15 6.08
CA GLU A 291 -6.75 5.61 4.79
C GLU A 291 -6.16 4.21 4.53
N PHE A 292 -4.89 3.99 4.86
CA PHE A 292 -4.22 2.70 4.74
C PHE A 292 -4.92 1.64 5.59
N TRP A 293 -5.10 1.90 6.90
CA TRP A 293 -5.75 0.93 7.79
C TRP A 293 -7.24 0.75 7.44
N SER A 294 -7.91 1.80 6.97
CA SER A 294 -9.28 1.71 6.47
C SER A 294 -9.36 0.74 5.30
N GLN A 295 -8.43 0.83 4.33
CA GLN A 295 -8.40 -0.07 3.19
C GLN A 295 -8.01 -1.50 3.55
N VAL A 296 -7.07 -1.71 4.48
CA VAL A 296 -6.73 -3.05 5.00
C VAL A 296 -7.98 -3.71 5.59
N LEU A 297 -8.69 -3.01 6.49
CA LEU A 297 -9.89 -3.55 7.11
C LEU A 297 -11.05 -3.71 6.11
N ALA A 298 -11.22 -2.77 5.18
CA ALA A 298 -12.23 -2.86 4.13
C ALA A 298 -11.99 -4.03 3.15
N THR A 299 -10.73 -4.44 2.97
CA THR A 299 -10.35 -5.55 2.08
C THR A 299 -10.48 -6.90 2.79
N TYR A 300 -10.01 -7.02 4.03
CA TYR A 300 -9.94 -8.31 4.73
C TYR A 300 -11.09 -8.59 5.70
N CYS A 301 -11.89 -7.57 6.05
CA CYS A 301 -13.13 -7.70 6.81
C CYS A 301 -14.36 -7.43 5.94
N ASP A 302 -14.24 -7.66 4.63
CA ASP A 302 -15.31 -7.47 3.65
C ASP A 302 -16.49 -8.42 3.94
N LYS A 303 -17.72 -7.94 3.76
CA LYS A 303 -18.95 -8.72 4.03
C LYS A 303 -18.96 -10.09 3.35
N GLN A 304 -18.53 -10.14 2.09
CA GLN A 304 -18.55 -11.36 1.29
C GLN A 304 -17.57 -12.40 1.85
N ARG A 305 -16.34 -11.97 2.14
CA ARG A 305 -15.33 -12.84 2.76
C ARG A 305 -15.76 -13.34 4.13
N VAL A 306 -16.31 -12.47 4.97
CA VAL A 306 -16.81 -12.88 6.30
C VAL A 306 -17.95 -13.89 6.19
N ALA A 307 -18.79 -13.80 5.14
CA ALA A 307 -19.84 -14.79 4.91
C ALA A 307 -19.29 -16.16 4.45
N GLU A 308 -18.15 -16.19 3.75
CA GLU A 308 -17.52 -17.41 3.24
C GLU A 308 -16.61 -18.09 4.27
N SER A 309 -15.76 -17.31 4.96
CA SER A 309 -14.69 -17.83 5.83
C SER A 309 -14.93 -17.57 7.33
N GLY A 310 -16.01 -16.89 7.71
CA GLY A 310 -16.27 -16.46 9.08
C GLY A 310 -15.56 -15.16 9.47
N GLU A 311 -15.78 -14.72 10.72
CA GLU A 311 -15.20 -13.47 11.23
C GLU A 311 -13.66 -13.54 11.29
N ASN A 312 -13.02 -12.46 10.85
CA ASN A 312 -11.57 -12.36 10.81
C ASN A 312 -11.02 -11.76 12.12
N ILE A 313 -9.80 -12.14 12.50
CA ILE A 313 -9.05 -11.60 13.65
C ILE A 313 -8.89 -10.07 13.55
N LEU A 314 -8.94 -9.50 12.34
CA LEU A 314 -8.87 -8.06 12.11
C LEU A 314 -10.18 -7.30 12.42
N GLN A 315 -11.33 -7.97 12.48
CA GLN A 315 -12.65 -7.34 12.66
C GLN A 315 -12.74 -6.41 13.89
N PRO A 316 -12.21 -6.79 15.07
CA PRO A 316 -12.26 -5.94 16.26
C PRO A 316 -11.51 -4.60 16.11
N LEU A 317 -10.60 -4.47 15.15
CA LEU A 317 -9.85 -3.24 14.89
C LEU A 317 -10.68 -2.16 14.17
N ILE A 318 -11.84 -2.52 13.61
CA ILE A 318 -12.75 -1.57 12.96
C ILE A 318 -13.19 -0.49 13.96
N TYR A 319 -13.66 -0.88 15.14
CA TYR A 319 -14.18 0.08 16.12
C TYR A 319 -13.11 1.09 16.59
N PRO A 320 -11.90 0.66 17.02
CA PRO A 320 -10.81 1.59 17.35
C PRO A 320 -10.48 2.56 16.21
N LEU A 321 -10.37 2.08 14.97
CA LEU A 321 -10.04 2.95 13.83
C LEU A 321 -11.15 3.99 13.56
N VAL A 322 -12.42 3.57 13.66
CA VAL A 322 -13.57 4.46 13.53
C VAL A 322 -13.53 5.55 14.61
N GLN A 323 -13.27 5.19 15.87
CA GLN A 323 -13.18 6.15 16.97
C GLN A 323 -12.03 7.15 16.78
N VAL A 324 -10.85 6.68 16.35
CA VAL A 324 -9.72 7.57 16.02
C VAL A 324 -10.12 8.55 14.93
N THR A 325 -10.68 8.06 13.82
CA THR A 325 -11.05 8.90 12.68
C THR A 325 -12.13 9.93 13.03
N ILE A 326 -13.15 9.53 13.80
CA ILE A 326 -14.18 10.44 14.34
C ILE A 326 -13.54 11.48 15.26
N GLY A 327 -12.60 11.08 16.11
CA GLY A 327 -11.89 11.99 16.99
C GLY A 327 -11.05 13.03 16.23
N VAL A 328 -10.46 12.66 15.08
CA VAL A 328 -9.79 13.60 14.17
C VAL A 328 -10.76 14.65 13.63
N ILE A 329 -11.95 14.23 13.16
CA ILE A 329 -13.01 15.15 12.67
C ILE A 329 -13.45 16.13 13.78
N ARG A 330 -13.45 15.68 15.03
CA ARG A 330 -13.87 16.49 16.18
C ARG A 330 -12.78 17.37 16.79
N LEU A 331 -11.52 17.19 16.39
CA LEU A 331 -10.38 17.83 17.04
C LEU A 331 -10.40 19.36 16.88
N VAL A 332 -10.62 19.87 15.66
CA VAL A 332 -10.73 21.32 15.39
C VAL A 332 -11.95 21.61 14.53
N PRO A 333 -13.04 22.18 15.09
CA PRO A 333 -14.26 22.49 14.35
C PRO A 333 -14.14 23.83 13.58
N ALA A 334 -13.15 23.96 12.69
CA ALA A 334 -12.93 25.16 11.89
C ALA A 334 -13.17 24.89 10.40
N SER A 335 -13.80 25.83 9.69
CA SER A 335 -14.11 25.70 8.26
C SER A 335 -12.86 25.48 7.38
N GLN A 336 -11.67 25.86 7.86
CA GLN A 336 -10.40 25.60 7.16
C GLN A 336 -10.06 24.12 7.02
N TYR A 337 -10.57 23.27 7.92
CA TYR A 337 -10.25 21.82 7.95
C TYR A 337 -11.36 20.93 7.38
N PHE A 338 -12.38 21.51 6.76
CA PHE A 338 -13.39 20.73 6.03
C PHE A 338 -12.80 19.80 4.94
N PRO A 339 -11.75 20.18 4.19
CA PRO A 339 -11.10 19.26 3.27
C PRO A 339 -10.61 17.98 3.97
N LEU A 340 -9.92 18.12 5.11
CA LEU A 340 -9.50 17.00 5.95
C LEU A 340 -10.70 16.18 6.46
N HIS A 341 -11.78 16.83 6.87
CA HIS A 341 -12.99 16.12 7.30
C HIS A 341 -13.59 15.28 6.18
N PHE A 342 -13.55 15.75 4.93
CA PHE A 342 -14.01 14.96 3.78
C PHE A 342 -13.14 13.72 3.57
N HIS A 343 -11.81 13.81 3.64
CA HIS A 343 -10.93 12.63 3.57
C HIS A 343 -11.29 11.57 4.63
N CYS A 344 -11.51 12.01 5.87
CA CYS A 344 -11.94 11.13 6.96
C CYS A 344 -13.33 10.53 6.69
N LEU A 345 -14.29 11.32 6.20
CA LEU A 345 -15.64 10.86 5.87
C LEU A 345 -15.62 9.84 4.73
N HIS A 346 -14.89 10.08 3.63
CA HIS A 346 -14.76 9.10 2.55
C HIS A 346 -14.14 7.79 3.04
N SER A 347 -13.11 7.87 3.89
CA SER A 347 -12.48 6.69 4.48
C SER A 347 -13.47 5.86 5.32
N LEU A 348 -14.33 6.52 6.10
CA LEU A 348 -15.33 5.85 6.93
C LEU A 348 -16.52 5.33 6.11
N ILE A 349 -16.97 6.06 5.09
CA ILE A 349 -18.01 5.60 4.16
C ILE A 349 -17.54 4.35 3.42
N HIS A 350 -16.31 4.36 2.91
CA HIS A 350 -15.72 3.20 2.25
C HIS A 350 -15.66 1.99 3.19
N LEU A 351 -15.16 2.19 4.42
CA LEU A 351 -15.09 1.14 5.43
C LEU A 351 -16.48 0.57 5.76
N SER A 352 -17.47 1.44 5.98
CA SER A 352 -18.85 1.03 6.28
C SER A 352 -19.48 0.25 5.13
N GLY A 353 -19.28 0.71 3.88
CA GLY A 353 -19.81 0.06 2.68
C GLY A 353 -19.28 -1.37 2.51
N ARG A 354 -17.96 -1.55 2.68
CA ARG A 354 -17.28 -2.85 2.51
C ARG A 354 -17.50 -3.80 3.68
N THR A 355 -17.35 -3.34 4.92
CA THR A 355 -17.47 -4.21 6.11
C THR A 355 -18.91 -4.46 6.55
N GLY A 356 -19.83 -3.54 6.22
CA GLY A 356 -21.22 -3.60 6.69
C GLY A 356 -21.46 -3.15 8.10
N VAL A 357 -20.41 -2.71 8.79
CA VAL A 357 -20.55 -2.08 10.08
C VAL A 357 -21.21 -0.73 9.87
N PHE A 358 -22.34 -0.52 10.55
CA PHE A 358 -23.01 0.78 10.54
C PHE A 358 -22.16 1.80 11.31
N ILE A 359 -21.81 2.90 10.64
CA ILE A 359 -21.09 4.03 11.23
C ILE A 359 -22.00 5.25 11.15
N PRO A 360 -22.38 5.89 12.28
CA PRO A 360 -23.30 7.02 12.27
C PRO A 360 -22.61 8.30 11.80
N LEU A 361 -22.45 8.48 10.49
CA LEU A 361 -21.73 9.63 9.91
C LEU A 361 -22.58 10.87 9.71
N ALA A 362 -23.91 10.73 9.71
CA ALA A 362 -24.86 11.82 9.48
C ALA A 362 -24.59 13.08 10.33
N PRO A 363 -24.34 13.00 11.66
CA PRO A 363 -24.09 14.20 12.46
C PRO A 363 -22.88 15.01 11.98
N TYR A 364 -21.82 14.34 11.52
CA TYR A 364 -20.60 15.01 11.04
C TYR A 364 -20.85 15.67 9.67
N ILE A 365 -21.57 14.98 8.77
CA ILE A 365 -21.95 15.51 7.47
C ILE A 365 -22.86 16.76 7.63
N PHE A 366 -23.88 16.66 8.48
CA PHE A 366 -24.81 17.78 8.71
C PHE A 366 -24.22 18.93 9.52
N SER A 367 -23.15 18.70 10.27
CA SER A 367 -22.40 19.78 10.91
C SER A 367 -21.76 20.72 9.88
N ILE A 368 -21.25 20.18 8.77
CA ILE A 368 -20.73 20.96 7.64
C ILE A 368 -21.86 21.71 6.94
N LEU A 369 -23.01 21.06 6.68
CA LEU A 369 -24.21 21.70 6.11
C LEU A 369 -24.68 22.91 6.94
N SER A 370 -24.57 22.79 8.27
CA SER A 370 -25.00 23.82 9.21
C SER A 370 -23.94 24.91 9.46
N SER A 371 -22.77 24.79 8.85
CA SER A 371 -21.66 25.73 9.04
C SER A 371 -22.01 27.14 8.54
N PRO A 372 -21.39 28.19 9.12
CA PRO A 372 -21.55 29.56 8.63
C PRO A 372 -21.03 29.71 7.19
N GLU A 373 -20.12 28.84 6.77
CA GLU A 373 -19.52 28.85 5.44
C GLU A 373 -20.54 28.56 4.34
N ILE A 374 -21.51 27.68 4.61
CA ILE A 374 -22.58 27.34 3.66
C ILE A 374 -23.78 28.28 3.82
N ARG A 375 -24.08 28.73 5.05
CA ARG A 375 -25.26 29.55 5.32
C ARG A 375 -25.13 31.01 4.90
N ARG A 376 -23.92 31.58 4.93
CA ARG A 376 -23.69 33.00 4.63
C ARG A 376 -23.57 33.24 3.12
N LYS A 377 -23.89 34.46 2.70
CA LYS A 377 -23.66 34.91 1.32
C LYS A 377 -22.14 34.98 1.09
N PRO A 378 -21.61 34.31 0.05
CA PRO A 378 -20.18 34.31 -0.20
C PRO A 378 -19.72 35.62 -0.84
N LYS A 379 -18.43 35.95 -0.67
CA LYS A 379 -17.75 37.01 -1.40
C LYS A 379 -17.38 36.53 -2.81
N PRO A 380 -17.53 37.36 -3.85
CA PRO A 380 -17.06 37.02 -5.19
C PRO A 380 -15.53 36.84 -5.16
N SER A 381 -15.02 35.91 -5.97
CA SER A 381 -13.60 35.62 -6.06
C SER A 381 -13.28 35.06 -7.44
N THR A 382 -12.10 35.39 -7.95
CA THR A 382 -11.52 34.89 -9.21
C THR A 382 -10.48 33.78 -8.97
N LEU A 383 -10.38 33.27 -7.75
CA LEU A 383 -9.46 32.18 -7.40
C LEU A 383 -9.81 30.91 -8.19
N LYS A 384 -8.79 30.11 -8.51
CA LYS A 384 -8.98 28.78 -9.10
C LYS A 384 -9.73 27.87 -8.12
N PRO A 385 -10.58 26.94 -8.58
CA PRO A 385 -11.20 25.94 -7.71
C PRO A 385 -10.17 25.19 -6.86
N LEU A 386 -10.46 25.04 -5.57
CA LEU A 386 -9.60 24.28 -4.66
C LEU A 386 -9.82 22.79 -4.88
N ASP A 387 -8.76 22.05 -5.16
CA ASP A 387 -8.82 20.60 -5.23
C ASP A 387 -8.76 20.00 -3.82
N PHE A 388 -9.91 19.49 -3.35
CA PHE A 388 -10.00 18.85 -2.04
C PHE A 388 -9.20 17.56 -1.93
N SER A 389 -8.85 16.90 -3.04
CA SER A 389 -8.13 15.62 -3.01
C SER A 389 -6.66 15.75 -2.58
N VAL A 390 -6.08 16.94 -2.72
CA VAL A 390 -4.67 17.24 -2.42
C VAL A 390 -4.50 18.36 -1.38
N HIS A 391 -5.58 18.77 -0.70
CA HIS A 391 -5.51 19.76 0.37
C HIS A 391 -6.17 19.25 1.65
N LEU A 392 -5.43 19.25 2.77
CA LEU A 392 -6.02 19.03 4.10
C LEU A 392 -6.60 20.31 4.72
N LYS A 393 -6.04 21.46 4.34
CA LYS A 393 -6.38 22.76 4.90
C LYS A 393 -6.62 23.77 3.79
N ALA A 394 -7.78 24.41 3.81
CA ALA A 394 -8.07 25.51 2.91
C ALA A 394 -7.24 26.75 3.29
N PRO A 395 -6.56 27.40 2.33
CA PRO A 395 -5.85 28.65 2.60
C PRO A 395 -6.82 29.75 3.06
N LYS A 396 -6.34 30.68 3.92
CA LYS A 396 -7.20 31.74 4.49
C LYS A 396 -7.86 32.62 3.42
N SER A 397 -7.23 32.80 2.26
CA SER A 397 -7.76 33.56 1.12
C SER A 397 -9.02 32.96 0.50
N TYR A 398 -9.23 31.64 0.64
CA TYR A 398 -10.40 30.95 0.11
C TYR A 398 -11.62 31.06 1.04
N LEU A 399 -11.42 31.36 2.31
CA LEU A 399 -12.53 31.40 3.27
C LEU A 399 -13.51 32.51 2.92
N HIS A 400 -14.79 32.18 3.06
CA HIS A 400 -15.95 33.01 2.76
C HIS A 400 -16.09 33.40 1.29
N THR A 401 -15.30 32.80 0.39
CA THR A 401 -15.40 33.03 -1.05
C THR A 401 -16.41 32.12 -1.70
N ARG A 402 -16.94 32.56 -2.85
CA ARG A 402 -17.88 31.76 -3.64
C ARG A 402 -17.24 30.49 -4.18
N VAL A 403 -15.97 30.57 -4.59
CA VAL A 403 -15.20 29.43 -5.10
C VAL A 403 -15.12 28.32 -4.06
N TYR A 404 -14.79 28.67 -2.80
CA TYR A 404 -14.72 27.69 -1.72
C TYR A 404 -16.09 27.14 -1.34
N GLN A 405 -17.11 28.01 -1.22
CA GLN A 405 -18.47 27.59 -0.90
C GLN A 405 -19.03 26.62 -1.96
N ASP A 406 -18.88 26.93 -3.25
CA ASP A 406 -19.37 26.08 -4.33
C ASP A 406 -18.67 24.70 -4.33
N GLY A 407 -17.36 24.65 -4.09
CA GLY A 407 -16.62 23.40 -3.93
C GLY A 407 -17.09 22.58 -2.73
N LEU A 408 -17.26 23.23 -1.57
CA LEU A 408 -17.76 22.56 -0.36
C LEU A 408 -19.17 21.99 -0.57
N ILE A 409 -20.03 22.70 -1.28
CA ILE A 409 -21.39 22.24 -1.60
C ILE A 409 -21.33 20.97 -2.46
N GLU A 410 -20.51 20.98 -3.52
CA GLU A 410 -20.39 19.84 -4.43
C GLU A 410 -19.87 18.60 -3.72
N GLU A 411 -18.86 18.74 -2.85
CA GLU A 411 -18.31 17.61 -2.09
C GLU A 411 -19.24 17.18 -0.95
N LEU A 412 -19.94 18.11 -0.28
CA LEU A 412 -20.91 17.78 0.76
C LEU A 412 -22.08 16.95 0.21
N VAL A 413 -22.64 17.36 -0.95
CA VAL A 413 -23.72 16.62 -1.61
C VAL A 413 -23.22 15.24 -2.01
N ARG A 414 -22.00 15.14 -2.55
CA ARG A 414 -21.38 13.85 -2.90
C ARG A 414 -21.24 12.93 -1.69
N VAL A 415 -20.77 13.44 -0.56
CA VAL A 415 -20.61 12.66 0.67
C VAL A 415 -21.97 12.18 1.21
N MET A 416 -23.02 13.02 1.12
CA MET A 416 -24.39 12.60 1.44
C MET A 416 -24.88 11.48 0.51
N GLU A 417 -24.68 11.65 -0.80
CA GLU A 417 -25.03 10.66 -1.82
C GLU A 417 -24.32 9.32 -1.56
N GLU A 418 -23.00 9.33 -1.33
CA GLU A 418 -22.22 8.12 -1.08
C GLU A 418 -22.61 7.43 0.24
N TYR A 419 -22.83 8.19 1.32
CA TYR A 419 -23.22 7.63 2.62
C TYR A 419 -24.62 6.99 2.59
N TYR A 420 -25.63 7.73 2.14
CA TYR A 420 -27.00 7.20 2.07
C TYR A 420 -27.17 6.17 0.95
N GLY A 421 -26.40 6.29 -0.13
CA GLY A 421 -26.31 5.28 -1.18
C GLY A 421 -25.80 3.94 -0.66
N GLY A 422 -24.79 3.94 0.21
CA GLY A 422 -24.31 2.72 0.87
C GLY A 422 -25.35 2.05 1.78
N LEU A 423 -26.41 2.77 2.15
CA LEU A 423 -27.50 2.30 3.01
C LEU A 423 -28.79 2.03 2.24
N CYS A 424 -28.82 2.21 0.91
CA CYS A 424 -30.06 2.21 0.12
C CYS A 424 -30.86 0.89 0.20
N LEU A 425 -30.17 -0.25 0.33
CA LEU A 425 -30.76 -1.59 0.45
C LEU A 425 -31.07 -1.99 1.90
N SER A 426 -30.72 -1.16 2.88
CA SER A 426 -30.98 -1.49 4.28
C SER A 426 -32.48 -1.52 4.52
N ILE A 427 -33.00 -2.69 4.95
CA ILE A 427 -33.40 -2.78 6.36
C ILE A 427 -34.10 -1.51 6.84
N ALA A 428 -33.36 -0.76 7.66
CA ALA A 428 -33.75 0.42 8.41
C ALA A 428 -33.69 1.74 7.62
N PHE A 429 -33.56 1.72 6.28
CA PHE A 429 -33.38 2.96 5.49
C PHE A 429 -34.49 4.00 5.72
N PRO A 430 -35.80 3.65 5.71
CA PRO A 430 -36.88 4.56 6.07
C PRO A 430 -36.63 5.36 7.36
N GLU A 431 -36.20 4.71 8.45
CA GLU A 431 -35.96 5.40 9.72
C GLU A 431 -34.66 6.21 9.69
N LEU A 432 -33.62 5.70 9.00
CA LEU A 432 -32.34 6.40 8.85
C LEU A 432 -32.45 7.67 7.99
N ALA A 433 -33.39 7.69 7.03
CA ALA A 433 -33.60 8.82 6.12
C ALA A 433 -34.38 9.97 6.77
N ILE A 434 -35.26 9.70 7.74
CA ILE A 434 -36.12 10.72 8.36
C ILE A 434 -35.32 11.90 8.93
N PRO A 435 -34.29 11.71 9.79
CA PRO A 435 -33.52 12.83 10.33
C PRO A 435 -32.84 13.65 9.24
N ALA A 436 -32.34 13.01 8.18
CA ALA A 436 -31.74 13.69 7.04
C ALA A 436 -32.75 14.54 6.28
N VAL A 437 -33.90 13.96 5.92
CA VAL A 437 -34.97 14.68 5.20
C VAL A 437 -35.41 15.91 6.00
N VAL A 438 -35.62 15.77 7.31
CA VAL A 438 -36.03 16.89 8.18
C VAL A 438 -34.95 17.97 8.23
N GLN A 439 -33.68 17.61 8.41
CA GLN A 439 -32.59 18.58 8.48
C GLN A 439 -32.37 19.30 7.14
N ILE A 440 -32.44 18.58 6.02
CA ILE A 440 -32.30 19.14 4.68
C ILE A 440 -33.46 20.10 4.38
N LYS A 441 -34.72 19.68 4.61
CA LYS A 441 -35.89 20.56 4.42
C LYS A 441 -35.81 21.81 5.30
N ARG A 442 -35.35 21.69 6.55
CA ARG A 442 -35.10 22.86 7.44
C ARG A 442 -34.00 23.78 6.90
N HIS A 443 -32.95 23.23 6.31
CA HIS A 443 -31.87 24.01 5.70
C HIS A 443 -32.39 24.78 4.48
N ILE A 444 -33.09 24.10 3.56
CA ILE A 444 -33.66 24.70 2.34
C ILE A 444 -34.52 25.91 2.67
N LYS A 445 -35.42 25.81 3.67
CA LYS A 445 -36.28 26.93 4.10
C LYS A 445 -35.52 28.18 4.56
N LYS A 446 -34.29 28.01 5.07
CA LYS A 446 -33.46 29.10 5.59
C LYS A 446 -32.38 29.58 4.61
N SER A 447 -32.01 28.73 3.66
CA SER A 447 -30.90 28.96 2.75
C SER A 447 -31.30 29.86 1.59
N LYS A 448 -30.44 30.85 1.30
CA LYS A 448 -30.58 31.75 0.14
C LYS A 448 -29.86 31.21 -1.11
N ASN A 449 -29.14 30.08 -1.00
CA ASN A 449 -28.39 29.51 -2.12
C ASN A 449 -29.29 28.61 -2.97
N LEU A 450 -29.78 29.14 -4.11
CA LEU A 450 -30.69 28.44 -5.01
C LEU A 450 -30.06 27.18 -5.65
N LYS A 451 -28.75 27.20 -5.95
CA LYS A 451 -28.06 26.03 -6.56
C LYS A 451 -28.06 24.85 -5.59
N LEU A 452 -27.62 25.08 -4.35
CA LEU A 452 -27.63 24.07 -3.29
C LEU A 452 -29.06 23.59 -2.99
N ASN A 453 -30.02 24.51 -2.88
CA ASN A 453 -31.41 24.16 -2.57
C ASN A 453 -32.01 23.24 -3.62
N LYS A 454 -31.74 23.47 -4.92
CA LYS A 454 -32.20 22.57 -6.00
C LYS A 454 -31.60 21.16 -5.87
N GLN A 455 -30.29 21.06 -5.64
CA GLN A 455 -29.62 19.75 -5.45
C GLN A 455 -30.16 19.01 -4.22
N LEU A 456 -30.34 19.72 -3.10
CA LEU A 456 -30.88 19.17 -1.87
C LEU A 456 -32.35 18.74 -2.02
N HIS A 457 -33.16 19.47 -2.79
CA HIS A 457 -34.54 19.07 -3.10
C HIS A 457 -34.58 17.74 -3.84
N VAL A 458 -33.77 17.59 -4.89
CA VAL A 458 -33.66 16.34 -5.64
C VAL A 458 -33.24 15.18 -4.72
N LEU A 459 -32.23 15.41 -3.87
CA LEU A 459 -31.75 14.39 -2.94
C LEU A 459 -32.84 13.96 -1.94
N VAL A 460 -33.62 14.90 -1.41
CA VAL A 460 -34.75 14.62 -0.51
C VAL A 460 -35.82 13.79 -1.20
N GLU A 461 -36.18 14.14 -2.44
CA GLU A 461 -37.14 13.37 -3.22
C GLU A 461 -36.67 11.92 -3.41
N LYS A 462 -35.38 11.72 -3.70
CA LYS A 462 -34.77 10.39 -3.82
C LYS A 462 -34.74 9.62 -2.51
N PHE A 463 -34.51 10.29 -1.38
CA PHE A 463 -34.60 9.66 -0.07
C PHE A 463 -36.04 9.19 0.22
N GLU A 464 -37.05 10.00 -0.07
CA GLU A 464 -38.45 9.64 0.12
C GLU A 464 -38.91 8.52 -0.82
N GLN A 465 -38.49 8.56 -2.09
CA GLN A 465 -38.74 7.47 -3.06
C GLN A 465 -38.11 6.16 -2.60
N ASN A 466 -36.85 6.19 -2.13
CA ASN A 466 -36.17 4.99 -1.64
C ASN A 466 -36.79 4.47 -0.33
N ALA A 467 -37.21 5.36 0.58
CA ALA A 467 -37.91 4.96 1.79
C ALA A 467 -39.23 4.23 1.46
N LYS A 468 -40.02 4.75 0.50
CA LYS A 468 -41.25 4.08 0.02
C LYS A 468 -40.95 2.72 -0.62
N TYR A 469 -39.92 2.64 -1.46
CA TYR A 469 -39.48 1.39 -2.08
C TYR A 469 -39.15 0.32 -1.03
N ILE A 470 -38.35 0.66 -0.02
CA ILE A 470 -38.00 -0.26 1.05
C ILE A 470 -39.22 -0.63 1.90
N GLN A 471 -40.11 0.32 2.20
CA GLN A 471 -41.37 0.03 2.91
C GLN A 471 -42.23 -0.99 2.15
N GLN A 472 -42.36 -0.86 0.83
CA GLN A 472 -43.09 -1.82 0.01
C GLN A 472 -42.46 -3.21 0.08
N LYS A 473 -41.13 -3.31 -0.02
CA LYS A 473 -40.42 -4.60 0.13
C LYS A 473 -40.56 -5.19 1.54
N ARG A 474 -40.61 -4.36 2.59
CA ARG A 474 -40.85 -4.81 3.97
C ARG A 474 -42.24 -5.42 4.18
N LEU A 475 -43.26 -4.99 3.44
CA LEU A 475 -44.61 -5.56 3.57
C LEU A 475 -44.66 -7.06 3.22
N HIS A 476 -43.73 -7.52 2.38
CA HIS A 476 -43.62 -8.92 1.95
C HIS A 476 -42.66 -9.75 2.81
N VAL A 477 -42.19 -9.19 3.93
CA VAL A 477 -41.28 -9.88 4.83
C VAL A 477 -42.09 -10.67 5.86
N GLU A 478 -41.88 -11.99 5.90
CA GLU A 478 -42.56 -12.89 6.85
C GLU A 478 -41.74 -13.13 8.13
N PHE A 479 -40.55 -12.52 8.26
CA PHE A 479 -39.67 -12.76 9.39
C PHE A 479 -39.72 -11.69 10.48
N SER A 480 -39.53 -12.14 11.73
CA SER A 480 -39.44 -11.26 12.89
C SER A 480 -38.10 -10.49 12.94
N PRO A 481 -38.08 -9.25 13.48
CA PRO A 481 -36.83 -8.51 13.73
C PRO A 481 -35.80 -9.25 14.58
N ASN A 482 -36.23 -10.25 15.36
CA ASN A 482 -35.32 -11.06 16.16
C ASN A 482 -34.44 -11.99 15.30
N ASN A 483 -34.88 -12.33 14.08
CA ASN A 483 -34.09 -13.15 13.16
C ASN A 483 -33.02 -12.31 12.44
N ARG A 484 -31.90 -12.09 13.12
CA ARG A 484 -30.76 -11.29 12.60
C ARG A 484 -30.20 -11.81 11.28
N ALA A 485 -30.28 -13.12 11.02
CA ALA A 485 -29.78 -13.70 9.78
C ALA A 485 -30.65 -13.27 8.58
N GLN A 486 -31.97 -13.39 8.71
CA GLN A 486 -32.91 -12.99 7.66
C GLN A 486 -32.94 -11.46 7.48
N VAL A 487 -32.82 -10.69 8.56
CA VAL A 487 -32.65 -9.22 8.49
C VAL A 487 -31.39 -8.84 7.69
N LYS A 488 -30.26 -9.52 7.91
CA LYS A 488 -29.03 -9.29 7.14
C LYS A 488 -29.13 -9.75 5.68
N ALA A 489 -29.98 -10.73 5.41
CA ALA A 489 -30.22 -11.26 4.06
C ALA A 489 -31.23 -10.43 3.25
N PHE A 490 -31.91 -9.45 3.86
CA PHE A 490 -32.88 -8.60 3.20
C PHE A 490 -32.29 -7.90 1.97
N LEU A 491 -32.87 -8.13 0.80
CA LEU A 491 -32.46 -7.58 -0.50
C LEU A 491 -30.97 -7.80 -0.84
N LYS A 492 -30.37 -8.90 -0.35
CA LYS A 492 -28.96 -9.20 -0.63
C LYS A 492 -28.71 -9.49 -2.13
N ASP A 493 -29.69 -10.07 -2.81
CA ASP A 493 -29.61 -10.45 -4.23
C ASP A 493 -30.02 -9.30 -5.17
N SER A 494 -30.63 -8.24 -4.64
CA SER A 494 -31.01 -7.07 -5.42
C SER A 494 -29.81 -6.16 -5.64
N SER A 495 -29.67 -5.66 -6.86
CA SER A 495 -28.64 -4.69 -7.15
C SER A 495 -28.98 -3.33 -6.51
N PRO A 496 -27.99 -2.56 -6.02
CA PRO A 496 -28.24 -1.19 -5.57
C PRO A 496 -28.86 -0.32 -6.67
N GLU A 497 -28.60 -0.63 -7.93
CA GLU A 497 -29.07 0.10 -9.11
C GLU A 497 -30.58 -0.03 -9.35
N GLU A 498 -31.22 -1.09 -8.86
CA GLU A 498 -32.68 -1.23 -8.86
C GLU A 498 -33.36 -0.23 -7.92
N THR A 499 -32.63 0.30 -6.94
CA THR A 499 -33.21 1.25 -5.99
C THR A 499 -33.30 2.65 -6.59
N PRO A 500 -34.37 3.43 -6.28
CA PRO A 500 -34.50 4.80 -6.78
C PRO A 500 -33.30 5.69 -6.46
N LEU A 501 -32.68 5.50 -5.28
CA LEU A 501 -31.51 6.25 -4.85
C LEU A 501 -30.23 5.76 -5.53
N GLY A 502 -30.04 4.44 -5.66
CA GLY A 502 -28.85 3.88 -6.32
C GLY A 502 -28.80 4.19 -7.82
N ALA A 503 -29.91 4.10 -8.53
CA ALA A 503 -30.02 4.52 -9.93
C ALA A 503 -29.63 6.01 -10.11
N TYR A 504 -30.14 6.87 -9.23
CA TYR A 504 -29.78 8.30 -9.21
C TYR A 504 -28.27 8.48 -9.00
N ILE A 505 -27.67 7.84 -7.99
CA ILE A 505 -26.24 7.97 -7.70
C ILE A 505 -25.38 7.47 -8.87
N GLN A 506 -25.77 6.37 -9.52
CA GLN A 506 -25.06 5.84 -10.68
C GLN A 506 -25.10 6.86 -11.84
N SER A 507 -26.25 7.49 -12.09
CA SER A 507 -26.38 8.53 -13.12
C SER A 507 -25.49 9.74 -12.82
N VAL A 508 -25.45 10.19 -11.56
CA VAL A 508 -24.59 11.31 -11.12
C VAL A 508 -23.11 10.97 -11.26
N ARG A 509 -22.71 9.73 -10.95
CA ARG A 509 -21.33 9.26 -11.14
C ARG A 509 -20.91 9.29 -12.62
N LYS A 510 -21.75 8.76 -13.51
CA LYS A 510 -21.48 8.77 -14.97
C LYS A 510 -21.29 10.18 -15.51
N VAL A 511 -22.17 11.11 -15.13
CA VAL A 511 -22.07 12.52 -15.55
C VAL A 511 -20.78 13.18 -15.02
N LYS A 512 -20.37 12.87 -13.78
CA LYS A 512 -19.12 13.39 -13.22
C LYS A 512 -17.89 12.81 -13.91
N GLU A 513 -17.88 11.51 -14.20
CA GLU A 513 -16.77 10.85 -14.91
C GLU A 513 -16.60 11.42 -16.32
N GLN A 514 -17.70 11.60 -17.06
CA GLN A 514 -17.68 12.27 -18.36
C GLN A 514 -17.15 13.69 -18.28
N ARG A 515 -17.60 14.47 -17.29
CA ARG A 515 -17.10 15.84 -17.07
C ARG A 515 -15.60 15.84 -16.75
N LYS A 516 -15.11 14.87 -15.98
CA LYS A 516 -13.69 14.75 -15.65
C LYS A 516 -12.85 14.39 -16.89
N GLN A 517 -13.32 13.44 -17.70
CA GLN A 517 -12.66 13.07 -18.96
C GLN A 517 -12.57 14.24 -19.94
N LEU A 518 -13.63 15.04 -20.06
CA LEU A 518 -13.62 16.24 -20.90
C LEU A 518 -12.60 17.28 -20.41
N ILE A 519 -12.45 17.44 -19.09
CA ILE A 519 -11.46 18.35 -18.49
C ILE A 519 -10.03 17.81 -18.66
N GLU A 520 -9.81 16.50 -18.60
CA GLU A 520 -8.49 15.89 -18.82
C GLU A 520 -8.05 15.91 -20.30
N GLN A 521 -9.00 16.03 -21.24
CA GLN A 521 -8.75 16.16 -22.68
C GLN A 521 -8.60 17.62 -23.17
N SER A 522 -8.94 18.60 -22.32
CA SER A 522 -8.84 20.04 -22.59
C SER A 522 -7.55 20.60 -22.00
#